data_AF-A0A977L3K6-F1
#
_entry.id   AF-A0A977L3K6-F1
#
_cell.length_a   1.000
_cell.length_b   1.000
_cell.length_c   1.000
_cell.angle_alpha   90.00
_cell.angle_beta   90.00
_cell.angle_gamma   90.00
#
_symmetry.space_group_name_H-M   'P 1'
#
loop_
_entity.id
_entity.type
_entity.pdbx_description
1 polymer ?
#
loop_
_entity_poly.entity_id
_entity_poly.type
_entity_poly.pdbx_seq_one_letter_code
_entity_poly.pdbx_strand_id
1 'polypeptide(L)' 'MLKRLLAKRFGKLNDRRLEAINNLSLEQLEDLGEALLDFTDIAELDTWLITKGIAL' A
#
# COMPACT_ATOMS: atom_id res chain seq x y z
N MET A 1 -6.56 3.09 9.33
CA MET A 1 -7.73 2.97 8.43
C MET A 1 -7.36 2.55 7.00
N LEU A 2 -6.14 2.83 6.56
CA LEU A 2 -5.65 2.61 5.19
C LEU A 2 -5.86 1.18 4.63
N LYS A 3 -5.64 0.13 5.44
CA LYS A 3 -5.90 -1.27 5.04
C LYS A 3 -7.34 -1.51 4.54
N ARG A 4 -8.34 -0.85 5.15
CA ARG A 4 -9.74 -0.95 4.71
C ARG A 4 -9.98 -0.21 3.40
N LEU A 5 -9.28 0.90 3.17
CA LEU A 5 -9.38 1.67 1.93
C LEU A 5 -8.77 0.91 0.77
N LEU A 6 -7.58 0.34 0.97
CA LEU A 6 -6.92 -0.53 0.00
C LEU A 6 -7.78 -1.74 -0.34
N ALA A 7 -8.39 -2.37 0.68
CA ALA A 7 -9.30 -3.50 0.46
C ALA A 7 -10.57 -3.11 -0.34
N LYS A 8 -11.04 -1.86 -0.22
CA LYS A 8 -12.17 -1.35 -0.99
C LYS A 8 -11.80 -1.02 -2.44
N ARG A 9 -10.62 -0.44 -2.67
CA ARG A 9 -10.15 -0.04 -4.02
C ARG A 9 -9.68 -1.22 -4.85
N PHE A 10 -8.93 -2.13 -4.23
CA PHE A 10 -8.25 -3.22 -4.94
C PHE A 10 -8.74 -4.63 -4.57
N GLY A 11 -9.76 -4.74 -3.73
CA GLY A 11 -10.23 -6.02 -3.22
C GLY A 11 -9.30 -6.62 -2.16
N LYS A 12 -9.48 -7.91 -1.85
CA LYS A 12 -8.72 -8.57 -0.78
C LYS A 12 -7.22 -8.57 -1.11
N LEU A 13 -6.43 -7.90 -0.26
CA LEU A 13 -4.97 -7.96 -0.33
C LEU A 13 -4.47 -9.34 0.11
N ASN A 14 -3.37 -9.79 -0.50
CA ASN A 14 -2.67 -11.00 -0.07
C ASN A 14 -1.87 -10.72 1.22
N ASP A 15 -1.43 -11.78 1.90
CA ASP A 15 -0.72 -11.68 3.16
C ASP A 15 0.58 -10.86 3.05
N ARG A 16 1.32 -11.02 1.95
CA ARG A 16 2.59 -10.29 1.73
C ARG A 16 2.41 -8.76 1.68
N ARG A 17 1.40 -8.28 0.95
CA ARG A 17 1.07 -6.84 0.91
C ARG A 17 0.63 -6.35 2.29
N LEU A 18 -0.14 -7.16 3.02
CA LEU A 18 -0.57 -6.80 4.37
C LEU A 18 0.62 -6.69 5.33
N GLU A 19 1.58 -7.62 5.28
CA GLU A 19 2.82 -7.55 6.04
C GLU A 19 3.65 -6.32 5.67
N ALA A 20 3.83 -6.07 4.37
CA ALA A 20 4.53 -4.88 3.86
C ALA A 20 3.90 -3.59 4.40
N ILE A 21 2.58 -3.45 4.32
CA ILE A 21 1.84 -2.28 4.83
C ILE A 21 1.95 -2.15 6.35
N ASN A 22 1.99 -3.26 7.09
CA ASN A 22 2.13 -3.24 8.55
C ASN A 22 3.53 -2.79 9.02
N ASN A 23 4.56 -2.93 8.16
CA ASN A 23 5.93 -2.50 8.44
C ASN A 23 6.21 -1.04 8.08
N LEU A 24 5.23 -0.32 7.50
CA LEU A 24 5.36 1.09 7.18
C LEU A 24 5.44 1.94 8.44
N SER A 25 6.33 2.94 8.42
CA SER A 25 6.33 4.01 9.42
C SER A 25 5.11 4.91 9.28
N LEU A 26 4.85 5.76 10.28
CA LEU A 26 3.75 6.72 10.22
C LEU A 26 3.86 7.65 9.01
N GLU A 27 5.05 8.24 8.77
CA GLU A 27 5.30 9.09 7.60
C GLU A 27 5.04 8.35 6.28
N GLN A 28 5.45 7.09 6.17
CA GLN A 28 5.20 6.30 4.96
C GLN A 28 3.71 5.97 4.79
N LEU A 29 2.95 5.80 5.87
CA LEU A 29 1.50 5.60 5.81
C LEU A 29 0.76 6.86 5.35
N GLU A 30 1.25 8.04 5.74
CA GLU A 30 0.73 9.33 5.27
C GLU A 30 1.03 9.53 3.78
N ASP A 31 2.28 9.30 3.36
CA ASP A 31 2.72 9.35 1.96
C ASP A 31 1.94 8.34 1.08
N LEU A 32 1.71 7.13 1.57
CA LEU A 32 0.87 6.13 0.88
C LEU A 32 -0.57 6.62 0.74
N GLY A 33 -1.09 7.36 1.73
CA GLY A 33 -2.43 7.91 1.68
C GLY A 33 -2.62 8.90 0.52
N GLU A 34 -1.63 9.75 0.29
CA GLU A 34 -1.62 10.70 -0.84
C GLU A 34 -1.42 9.96 -2.18
N ALA A 35 -0.38 9.13 -2.29
CA ALA A 35 -0.09 8.39 -3.52
C ALA A 35 -1.25 7.47 -3.96
N LEU A 36 -1.98 6.91 -3.00
CA LEU A 36 -3.14 6.06 -3.26
C LEU A 36 -4.25 6.79 -4.01
N LEU A 37 -4.32 8.13 -3.97
CA LEU A 37 -5.31 8.89 -4.73
C LEU A 37 -5.08 8.75 -6.24
N ASP A 38 -3.82 8.74 -6.66
CA ASP A 38 -3.38 8.65 -8.05
C ASP A 38 -3.37 7.21 -8.60
N PHE A 39 -3.31 6.18 -7.75
CA PHE A 39 -3.24 4.79 -8.20
C PHE A 39 -4.47 4.35 -9.00
N THR A 40 -4.27 3.95 -10.24
CA THR A 40 -5.27 3.35 -11.11
C THR A 40 -5.42 1.84 -10.89
N ASP A 41 -4.35 1.15 -10.51
CA ASP A 41 -4.37 -0.31 -10.31
C ASP A 41 -3.45 -0.81 -9.17
N ILE A 42 -3.57 -2.09 -8.84
CA ILE A 42 -2.87 -2.71 -7.71
C ILE A 42 -1.35 -2.83 -7.93
N ALA A 43 -0.88 -2.87 -9.18
CA ALA A 43 0.55 -2.93 -9.48
C ALA A 43 1.29 -1.64 -9.10
N GLU A 44 0.59 -0.50 -9.06
CA GLU A 44 1.14 0.77 -8.59
C GLU A 44 1.39 0.74 -7.08
N LEU A 45 0.53 0.05 -6.30
CA LEU A 45 0.81 -0.21 -4.89
C LEU A 45 2.06 -1.08 -4.73
N ASP A 46 2.19 -2.13 -5.54
CA ASP A 46 3.36 -3.02 -5.48
C ASP A 46 4.64 -2.25 -5.80
N THR A 47 4.60 -1.41 -6.84
CA THR A 47 5.72 -0.54 -7.24
C THR A 47 6.07 0.46 -6.14
N TRP A 48 5.06 1.11 -5.55
CA TRP A 48 5.28 2.05 -4.45
C TRP A 48 5.97 1.37 -3.26
N LEU A 49 5.50 0.19 -2.83
CA LEU A 49 6.11 -0.55 -1.73
C LEU A 49 7.57 -0.89 -2.01
N ILE A 50 7.89 -1.32 -3.25
CA ILE A 50 9.26 -1.61 -3.67
C ILE A 50 10.13 -0.34 -3.62
N THR A 51 9.64 0.81 -4.09
CA THR A 51 10.40 2.08 -4.04
C THR A 51 10.70 2.56 -2.61
N LYS A 52 9.90 2.14 -1.63
CA LYS A 52 10.15 2.40 -0.20
C LYS A 52 11.07 1.35 0.45
N GLY A 53 11.66 0.45 -0.34
CA GLY A 53 12.58 -0.60 0.13
C GLY A 53 11.87 -1.79 0.77
N ILE A 54 10.58 -1.99 0.51
CA ILE A 54 9.79 -3.06 1.10
C ILE A 54 9.71 -4.22 0.12
N ALA A 55 10.11 -5.41 0.56
CA ALA A 55 10.05 -6.63 -0.23
C ALA A 55 8.61 -7.18 -0.29
N LEU A 56 8.21 -7.66 -1.47
CA LEU A 56 6.91 -8.29 -1.79
C LEU A 56 7.06 -9.76 -2.19
#